data_AF-A0A2S5BGQ4-F1
#
_entry.id   AF-A0A2S5BGQ4-F1
#
_cell.length_a   1.000
_cell.length_b   1.000
_cell.length_c   1.000
_cell.angle_alpha   90.00
_cell.angle_beta   90.00
_cell.angle_gamma   90.00
#
_symmetry.space_group_name_H-M   'P 1'
#
loop_
_entity.id
_entity.type
_entity.pdbx_description
1 polymer ?
#
loop_
_entity_poly.entity_id
_entity_poly.type
_entity_poly.pdbx_seq_one_letter_code
_entity_poly.pdbx_strand_id
1 'polypeptide(L)'
;MEECVLCGEPSKLRCGSCSSKAGVSLYYCSKEHQIAVWPVHKLVCGERAHPFVLSPFEQSEADRIVKVFATRAGDEVEASLQSLARMALDAEDTTISQKKAKADATVGRLGHVSFMIHWAQDYPGLEAQRPDPVYVLRWVLSNWYRSDASMYGIAMAPFPETMVFEHEQTVRDLSLWGVDTTSEWYSQFLHRLSSHLSVQYRLMKALKALAPPGAEWTGQSPATTPVTEADMALLDKHEAMLLRFLARPHPSRPRELAEGILRRRRQPFQGCSEEMEMLRQGYARNRGE
;
A
#
# COMPACT_ATOMS: atom_id res chain seq x y z
N MET A 1 18.64 12.82 -15.87
CA MET A 1 18.06 11.73 -16.68
C MET A 1 16.96 11.12 -15.84
N GLU A 2 15.80 10.85 -16.43
CA GLU A 2 14.64 10.35 -15.68
C GLU A 2 14.81 8.87 -15.36
N GLU A 3 14.17 8.39 -14.29
CA GLU A 3 14.40 7.04 -13.78
C GLU A 3 13.17 6.16 -13.82
N CYS A 4 13.40 4.90 -14.15
CA CYS A 4 12.39 3.86 -14.12
C CYS A 4 11.70 3.79 -12.74
N VAL A 5 10.37 3.80 -12.73
CA VAL A 5 9.56 3.67 -11.50
C VAL A 5 9.72 2.30 -10.82
N LEU A 6 10.15 1.29 -11.58
CA LEU A 6 10.37 -0.07 -11.12
C LEU A 6 11.81 -0.22 -10.58
N CYS A 7 12.83 -0.13 -11.44
CA CYS A 7 14.21 -0.47 -11.07
C CYS A 7 15.14 0.72 -10.78
N GLY A 8 14.71 1.95 -11.03
CA GLY A 8 15.54 3.15 -10.90
C GLY A 8 16.57 3.38 -12.00
N GLU A 9 16.65 2.49 -13.00
CA GLU A 9 17.57 2.69 -14.14
C GLU A 9 17.16 3.89 -15.00
N PRO A 10 18.10 4.58 -15.66
CA PRO A 10 17.77 5.69 -16.53
C PRO A 10 16.83 5.29 -17.66
N SER A 11 15.89 6.16 -17.99
CA SER A 11 14.81 5.86 -18.94
C SER A 11 14.41 7.08 -19.77
N LYS A 12 13.91 6.79 -20.98
CA LYS A 12 13.24 7.74 -21.87
C LYS A 12 11.79 7.35 -22.20
N LEU A 13 11.40 6.10 -21.93
CA LEU A 13 10.05 5.60 -22.20
C LEU A 13 9.14 6.03 -21.04
N ARG A 14 8.05 6.74 -21.36
CA ARG A 14 7.10 7.27 -20.37
C ARG A 14 5.67 6.78 -20.60
N CYS A 15 4.86 6.77 -19.54
CA CYS A 15 3.42 6.55 -19.66
C CYS A 15 2.74 7.72 -20.38
N GLY A 16 2.26 7.49 -21.61
CA GLY A 16 1.59 8.51 -22.41
C GLY A 16 0.34 9.08 -21.73
N SER A 17 -0.48 8.23 -21.13
CA SER A 17 -1.72 8.66 -20.45
C SER A 17 -1.46 9.55 -19.24
N CYS A 18 -0.45 9.23 -18.41
CA CYS A 18 -0.13 10.06 -17.24
C CYS A 18 0.45 11.41 -17.66
N SER A 19 1.40 11.39 -18.61
CA SER A 19 2.03 12.62 -19.10
C SER A 19 1.03 13.55 -19.80
N SER A 20 0.11 13.01 -20.60
CA SER A 20 -0.86 13.82 -21.35
C SER A 20 -2.07 14.26 -20.54
N LYS A 21 -2.57 13.43 -19.62
CA LYS A 21 -3.83 13.72 -18.90
C LYS A 21 -3.65 14.32 -17.52
N ALA A 22 -2.51 14.08 -16.88
CA ALA A 22 -2.26 14.51 -15.51
C ALA A 22 -0.95 15.29 -15.35
N GLY A 23 -0.20 15.52 -16.42
CA GLY A 23 1.05 16.29 -16.39
C GLY A 23 2.21 15.62 -15.66
N VAL A 24 2.03 14.44 -15.05
CA VAL A 24 3.09 13.69 -14.36
C VAL A 24 3.80 12.73 -15.30
N SER A 25 5.13 12.76 -15.28
CA SER A 25 5.94 11.90 -16.15
C SER A 25 6.48 10.67 -15.38
N LEU A 26 5.89 9.51 -15.65
CA LEU A 26 6.32 8.22 -15.10
C LEU A 26 7.12 7.45 -16.15
N TYR A 27 8.35 7.07 -15.80
CA TYR A 27 9.31 6.48 -16.71
C TYR A 27 9.51 4.98 -16.48
N TYR A 28 9.84 4.25 -17.54
CA TYR A 28 10.12 2.80 -17.54
C TYR A 28 11.35 2.52 -18.39
N CYS A 29 12.36 1.80 -17.92
CA CYS A 29 13.53 1.52 -18.77
C CYS A 29 13.20 0.59 -19.94
N SER A 30 12.08 -0.15 -19.87
CA SER A 30 11.61 -1.04 -20.93
C SER A 30 10.09 -1.25 -20.90
N LYS A 31 9.54 -1.85 -21.96
CA LYS A 31 8.10 -2.20 -22.04
C LYS A 31 7.74 -3.30 -21.04
N GLU A 32 8.67 -4.21 -20.77
CA GLU A 32 8.50 -5.30 -19.80
C GLU A 32 8.29 -4.74 -18.40
N HIS A 33 9.04 -3.71 -18.01
CA HIS A 33 8.84 -3.03 -16.72
C HIS A 33 7.50 -2.30 -16.64
N GLN A 34 7.05 -1.71 -17.75
CA GLN A 34 5.71 -1.11 -17.82
C GLN A 34 4.61 -2.17 -17.66
N ILE A 35 4.72 -3.30 -18.36
CA ILE A 35 3.80 -4.44 -18.25
C ILE A 35 3.84 -5.03 -16.83
N ALA A 36 5.01 -5.07 -16.20
CA ALA A 36 5.17 -5.60 -14.85
C ALA A 36 4.33 -4.83 -13.83
N VAL A 37 4.33 -3.51 -13.90
CA VAL A 37 3.54 -2.67 -12.98
C VAL A 37 2.13 -2.38 -13.48
N TRP A 38 1.79 -2.71 -14.73
CA TRP A 38 0.50 -2.35 -15.31
C TRP A 38 -0.72 -2.77 -14.48
N PRO A 39 -0.78 -3.97 -13.86
CA PRO A 39 -1.93 -4.38 -13.05
C PRO A 39 -2.27 -3.41 -11.92
N VAL A 40 -1.26 -2.80 -11.30
CA VAL A 40 -1.44 -1.81 -10.24
C VAL A 40 -1.54 -0.39 -10.80
N HIS A 41 -0.68 -0.06 -11.77
CA HIS A 41 -0.62 1.27 -12.36
C HIS A 41 -1.93 1.65 -13.04
N LYS A 42 -2.62 0.72 -13.71
CA LYS A 42 -3.92 0.98 -14.38
C LYS A 42 -4.98 1.53 -13.42
N LEU A 43 -4.87 1.27 -12.12
CA LEU A 43 -5.81 1.73 -11.09
C LEU A 43 -5.63 3.21 -10.75
N VAL A 44 -4.48 3.77 -11.09
CA VAL A 44 -4.07 5.15 -10.78
C VAL A 44 -3.52 5.88 -12.01
N CYS A 45 -3.67 5.31 -13.20
CA CYS A 45 -3.19 5.87 -14.46
C CYS A 45 -4.17 6.92 -15.02
N GLY A 46 -3.65 7.82 -15.87
CA GLY A 46 -4.42 8.86 -16.52
C GLY A 46 -4.66 10.03 -15.59
N GLU A 47 -5.89 10.54 -15.53
CA GLU A 47 -6.29 11.69 -14.70
C GLU A 47 -6.10 11.45 -13.19
N ARG A 48 -6.05 10.18 -12.77
CA ARG A 48 -5.78 9.77 -11.38
C ARG A 48 -4.31 9.74 -11.01
N ALA A 49 -3.41 10.01 -11.97
CA ALA A 49 -1.98 9.88 -11.73
C ALA A 49 -1.41 11.09 -10.97
N HIS A 50 -2.02 12.27 -11.14
CA HIS A 50 -1.67 13.49 -10.44
C HIS A 50 -2.86 14.48 -10.47
N PRO A 51 -3.39 14.91 -9.30
CA PRO A 51 -3.07 14.38 -7.97
C PRO A 51 -3.29 12.86 -7.92
N PHE A 52 -2.50 12.15 -7.11
CA PHE A 52 -2.60 10.70 -7.02
C PHE A 52 -3.91 10.33 -6.31
N VAL A 53 -4.80 9.63 -7.00
CA VAL A 53 -6.12 9.26 -6.49
C VAL A 53 -6.38 7.79 -6.75
N LEU A 54 -6.92 7.09 -5.75
CA LEU A 54 -7.26 5.68 -5.87
C LEU A 54 -8.44 5.46 -6.83
N SER A 55 -8.62 4.20 -7.25
CA SER A 55 -9.80 3.81 -8.02
C SER A 55 -11.11 4.15 -7.29
N PRO A 56 -12.22 4.34 -8.02
CA PRO A 56 -13.54 4.48 -7.42
C PRO A 56 -13.83 3.36 -6.41
N PHE A 57 -14.55 3.67 -5.34
CA PHE A 57 -15.01 2.66 -4.37
C PHE A 57 -16.03 1.74 -5.03
N GLU A 58 -15.81 0.43 -4.92
CA GLU A 58 -16.62 -0.59 -5.59
C GLU A 58 -17.77 -1.10 -4.70
N GLN A 59 -18.84 -1.60 -5.30
CA GLN A 59 -19.94 -2.23 -4.56
C GLN A 59 -19.45 -3.42 -3.71
N SER A 60 -18.48 -4.18 -4.22
CA SER A 60 -17.85 -5.28 -3.49
C SER A 60 -17.15 -4.82 -2.20
N GLU A 61 -16.61 -3.59 -2.17
CA GLU A 61 -16.01 -2.98 -0.99
C GLU A 61 -17.12 -2.55 0.00
N ALA A 62 -18.21 -1.96 -0.49
CA ALA A 62 -19.35 -1.59 0.34
C ALA A 62 -19.98 -2.80 1.03
N ASP A 63 -20.21 -3.90 0.30
CA ASP A 63 -20.77 -5.13 0.85
C ASP A 63 -19.85 -5.74 1.95
N ARG A 64 -18.53 -5.64 1.77
CA ARG A 64 -17.55 -6.08 2.77
C ARG A 64 -17.60 -5.22 4.03
N ILE A 65 -17.75 -3.91 3.91
CA ILE A 65 -17.93 -3.02 5.07
C ILE A 65 -19.22 -3.37 5.84
N VAL A 66 -20.31 -3.70 5.14
CA VAL A 66 -21.54 -4.14 5.80
C VAL A 66 -21.34 -5.46 6.55
N LYS A 67 -20.58 -6.39 5.96
CA LYS A 67 -20.17 -7.62 6.66
C LYS A 67 -19.37 -7.31 7.92
N VAL A 68 -18.42 -6.37 7.86
CA VAL A 68 -17.65 -5.91 9.03
C VAL A 68 -18.57 -5.44 10.15
N PHE A 69 -19.63 -4.68 9.85
CA PHE A 69 -20.60 -4.25 10.87
C PHE A 69 -21.52 -5.36 11.40
N ALA A 70 -21.81 -6.37 10.59
CA ALA A 70 -22.66 -7.50 10.99
C ALA A 70 -21.89 -8.51 11.84
N THR A 71 -20.56 -8.58 11.70
CA THR A 71 -19.70 -9.43 12.52
C THR A 71 -19.52 -8.82 13.91
N ARG A 72 -19.62 -9.62 14.96
CA ARG A 72 -19.24 -9.20 16.32
C ARG A 72 -17.72 -9.10 16.40
N ALA A 73 -17.19 -7.97 16.87
CA ALA A 73 -15.76 -7.82 17.12
C ALA A 73 -15.25 -8.89 18.10
N GLY A 74 -14.20 -9.60 17.70
CA GLY A 74 -13.53 -10.62 18.50
C GLY A 74 -12.58 -10.03 19.53
N ASP A 75 -12.00 -8.86 19.25
CA ASP A 75 -11.05 -8.16 20.12
C ASP A 75 -11.20 -6.62 20.06
N GLU A 76 -10.33 -5.92 20.79
CA GLU A 76 -10.32 -4.44 20.87
C GLU A 76 -9.92 -3.78 19.55
N VAL A 77 -9.06 -4.43 18.76
CA VAL A 77 -8.63 -3.92 17.46
C VAL A 77 -9.82 -3.92 16.50
N GLU A 78 -10.54 -5.03 16.40
CA GLU A 78 -11.75 -5.13 15.57
C GLU A 78 -12.84 -4.16 16.01
N ALA A 79 -13.03 -3.97 17.32
CA ALA A 79 -13.97 -2.97 17.84
C ALA A 79 -13.59 -1.55 17.41
N SER A 80 -12.30 -1.23 17.43
CA SER A 80 -11.76 0.06 16.99
C SER A 80 -11.94 0.26 15.49
N LEU A 81 -11.71 -0.77 14.67
CA LEU A 81 -11.95 -0.75 13.22
C LEU A 81 -13.43 -0.50 12.90
N GLN A 82 -14.35 -1.16 13.60
CA GLN A 82 -15.79 -0.93 13.45
C GLN A 82 -16.21 0.48 13.86
N SER A 83 -15.55 1.06 14.87
CA SER A 83 -15.79 2.45 15.29
C SER A 83 -15.35 3.42 14.19
N LEU A 84 -14.15 3.23 13.63
CA LEU A 84 -13.64 4.06 12.54
C LEU A 84 -14.52 3.99 11.28
N ALA A 85 -14.99 2.80 10.90
CA ALA A 85 -15.91 2.65 9.77
C ALA A 85 -17.26 3.35 10.02
N ARG A 86 -17.79 3.30 11.25
CA ARG A 86 -19.00 4.05 11.62
C ARG A 86 -18.78 5.55 11.50
N MET A 87 -17.66 6.06 12.00
CA MET A 87 -17.30 7.46 11.90
C MET A 87 -17.17 7.92 10.43
N ALA A 88 -16.48 7.14 9.59
CA ALA A 88 -16.29 7.44 8.17
C ALA A 88 -17.62 7.54 7.40
N LEU A 89 -18.61 6.72 7.77
CA LEU A 89 -19.94 6.74 7.17
C LEU A 89 -20.92 7.71 7.85
N ASP A 90 -20.51 8.39 8.92
CA ASP A 90 -21.40 9.18 9.78
C ASP A 90 -22.60 8.33 10.25
N ALA A 91 -22.32 7.12 10.74
CA ALA A 91 -23.29 6.06 10.98
C ALA A 91 -23.34 5.61 12.45
N GLU A 92 -23.01 6.52 13.38
CA GLU A 92 -23.09 6.29 14.82
C GLU A 92 -24.55 6.02 15.22
N ASP A 93 -24.76 5.01 16.08
CA ASP A 93 -26.08 4.54 16.55
C ASP A 93 -27.12 4.18 15.47
N THR A 94 -26.67 3.88 14.25
CA THR A 94 -27.55 3.46 13.15
C THR A 94 -27.71 1.94 13.05
N THR A 95 -28.83 1.51 12.47
CA THR A 95 -29.10 0.11 12.12
C THR A 95 -28.18 -0.39 11.00
N ILE A 96 -28.04 -1.71 10.86
CA ILE A 96 -27.25 -2.33 9.77
C ILE A 96 -27.80 -1.90 8.39
N SER A 97 -29.11 -1.78 8.22
CA SER A 97 -29.73 -1.34 6.96
C SER A 97 -29.33 0.10 6.60
N GLN A 98 -29.30 1.00 7.58
CA GLN A 98 -28.86 2.39 7.38
C GLN A 98 -27.35 2.46 7.08
N LYS A 99 -26.53 1.64 7.76
CA LYS A 99 -25.08 1.52 7.45
C LYS A 99 -24.86 1.04 6.02
N LYS A 100 -25.65 0.06 5.55
CA LYS A 100 -25.60 -0.39 4.16
C LYS A 100 -25.92 0.74 3.19
N ALA A 101 -27.01 1.48 3.41
CA ALA A 101 -27.38 2.60 2.53
C ALA A 101 -26.26 3.65 2.44
N LYS A 102 -25.59 3.94 3.55
CA LYS A 102 -24.43 4.86 3.59
C LYS A 102 -23.19 4.29 2.87
N ALA A 103 -22.92 3.00 3.01
CA ALA A 103 -21.83 2.33 2.28
C ALA A 103 -22.11 2.31 0.76
N ASP A 104 -23.34 1.97 0.35
CA ASP A 104 -23.77 1.99 -1.05
C ASP A 104 -23.67 3.41 -1.65
N ALA A 105 -24.04 4.44 -0.88
CA ALA A 105 -23.88 5.84 -1.30
C ALA A 105 -22.42 6.28 -1.49
N THR A 106 -21.45 5.48 -1.02
CA THR A 106 -20.02 5.74 -1.22
C THR A 106 -19.50 5.14 -2.52
N VAL A 107 -20.22 4.21 -3.14
CA VAL A 107 -19.84 3.56 -4.40
C VAL A 107 -19.67 4.58 -5.52
N GLY A 108 -18.60 4.42 -6.31
CA GLY A 108 -18.23 5.33 -7.40
C GLY A 108 -17.44 6.56 -6.97
N ARG A 109 -17.37 6.88 -5.68
CA ARG A 109 -16.54 7.98 -5.18
C ARG A 109 -15.06 7.61 -5.30
N LEU A 110 -14.26 8.58 -5.74
CA LEU A 110 -12.80 8.45 -5.72
C LEU A 110 -12.28 8.56 -4.29
N GLY A 111 -11.22 7.82 -3.99
CA GLY A 111 -10.55 7.90 -2.70
C GLY A 111 -9.28 8.73 -2.80
N HIS A 112 -9.28 9.90 -2.18
CA HIS A 112 -8.05 10.67 -2.02
C HIS A 112 -7.18 10.00 -0.98
N VAL A 113 -5.92 9.80 -1.34
CA VAL A 113 -4.93 9.31 -0.39
C VAL A 113 -4.70 10.42 0.64
N SER A 114 -5.20 10.21 1.84
CA SER A 114 -5.17 11.18 2.95
C SER A 114 -4.50 10.55 4.16
N PHE A 115 -3.99 11.36 5.07
CA PHE A 115 -3.44 10.86 6.33
C PHE A 115 -4.56 10.64 7.32
N MET A 116 -4.60 9.47 7.97
CA MET A 116 -5.60 9.24 9.00
C MET A 116 -5.29 9.99 10.30
N ILE A 117 -6.18 10.94 10.59
CA ILE A 117 -6.13 11.89 11.71
C ILE A 117 -6.29 11.25 13.11
N HIS A 118 -6.49 9.95 13.28
CA HIS A 118 -6.52 9.38 14.65
C HIS A 118 -5.18 9.48 15.40
N TRP A 119 -4.12 9.95 14.74
CA TRP A 119 -2.86 10.39 15.38
C TRP A 119 -2.80 11.90 15.64
N ALA A 120 -3.76 12.69 15.17
CA ALA A 120 -3.77 14.16 15.32
C ALA A 120 -3.97 14.62 16.76
N GLN A 121 -4.37 13.74 17.68
CA GLN A 121 -4.30 14.04 19.11
C GLN A 121 -2.88 14.43 19.54
N ASP A 122 -1.86 13.91 18.85
CA ASP A 122 -0.46 14.25 19.09
C ASP A 122 0.02 15.50 18.31
N TYR A 123 -0.81 16.07 17.42
CA TYR A 123 -0.41 17.13 16.47
C TYR A 123 -1.44 18.26 16.38
N PRO A 124 -1.43 19.21 17.33
CA PRO A 124 -2.31 20.38 17.29
C PRO A 124 -2.07 21.21 16.01
N GLY A 125 -3.15 21.53 15.28
CA GLY A 125 -3.11 22.30 14.02
C GLY A 125 -3.44 21.51 12.75
N LEU A 126 -3.49 20.17 12.79
CA LEU A 126 -3.99 19.31 11.70
C LEU A 126 -5.49 18.97 11.83
N GLU A 127 -6.15 19.48 12.87
CA GLU A 127 -7.50 19.11 13.32
C GLU A 127 -8.64 19.43 12.33
N ALA A 128 -8.36 20.16 11.24
CA ALA A 128 -9.41 20.68 10.35
C ALA A 128 -9.85 19.74 9.21
N GLN A 129 -9.06 18.74 8.83
CA GLN A 129 -9.37 17.96 7.62
C GLN A 129 -9.80 16.53 7.93
N ARG A 130 -11.11 16.28 8.04
CA ARG A 130 -11.62 14.90 8.12
C ARG A 130 -11.01 14.06 6.99
N PRO A 131 -10.43 12.88 7.28
CA PRO A 131 -9.86 12.02 6.26
C PRO A 131 -10.95 11.59 5.26
N ASP A 132 -10.53 11.34 4.02
CA ASP A 132 -11.43 10.88 2.97
C ASP A 132 -12.12 9.57 3.42
N PRO A 133 -13.46 9.48 3.39
CA PRO A 133 -14.16 8.31 3.89
C PRO A 133 -13.84 7.05 3.08
N VAL A 134 -13.63 7.15 1.77
CA VAL A 134 -13.22 6.01 0.93
C VAL A 134 -11.86 5.49 1.38
N TYR A 135 -10.94 6.39 1.71
CA TYR A 135 -9.62 6.03 2.24
C TYR A 135 -9.72 5.29 3.57
N VAL A 136 -10.49 5.83 4.54
CA VAL A 136 -10.69 5.22 5.86
C VAL A 136 -11.34 3.83 5.72
N LEU A 137 -12.35 3.69 4.87
CA LEU A 137 -13.03 2.40 4.66
C LEU A 137 -12.08 1.36 4.07
N ARG A 138 -11.24 1.73 3.10
CA ARG A 138 -10.22 0.83 2.54
C ARG A 138 -9.16 0.45 3.56
N TRP A 139 -8.78 1.37 4.45
CA TRP A 139 -7.87 1.05 5.54
C TRP A 139 -8.49 0.08 6.54
N VAL A 140 -9.77 0.29 6.91
CA VAL A 140 -10.52 -0.64 7.76
C VAL A 140 -10.58 -2.02 7.12
N LEU A 141 -10.95 -2.10 5.84
CA LEU A 141 -10.96 -3.37 5.12
C LEU A 141 -9.57 -4.02 5.13
N SER A 142 -8.50 -3.27 4.86
CA SER A 142 -7.15 -3.82 4.88
C SER A 142 -6.74 -4.39 6.23
N ASN A 143 -7.10 -3.72 7.34
CA ASN A 143 -6.78 -4.24 8.68
C ASN A 143 -7.68 -5.41 9.06
N TRP A 144 -8.95 -5.40 8.65
CA TRP A 144 -9.86 -6.52 8.87
C TRP A 144 -9.41 -7.78 8.11
N TYR A 145 -8.92 -7.62 6.88
CA TYR A 145 -8.28 -8.71 6.13
C TYR A 145 -7.08 -9.31 6.87
N ARG A 146 -6.41 -8.51 7.71
CA ARG A 146 -5.26 -8.90 8.53
C ARG A 146 -5.63 -9.31 9.95
N SER A 147 -6.86 -9.15 10.43
CA SER A 147 -7.27 -9.74 11.72
C SER A 147 -7.82 -11.15 11.52
N ASP A 148 -8.44 -11.40 10.37
CA ASP A 148 -8.99 -12.71 10.03
C ASP A 148 -7.86 -13.71 9.67
N ALA A 149 -7.35 -14.41 10.70
CA ALA A 149 -6.35 -15.48 10.60
C ALA A 149 -6.69 -16.54 9.53
N SER A 150 -7.97 -16.77 9.24
CA SER A 150 -8.40 -17.72 8.20
C SER A 150 -8.16 -17.20 6.78
N MET A 151 -8.07 -15.87 6.59
CA MET A 151 -7.71 -15.22 5.33
C MET A 151 -6.19 -15.11 5.11
N TYR A 152 -5.36 -15.34 6.14
CA TYR A 152 -3.92 -15.49 6.00
C TYR A 152 -3.49 -16.73 5.20
N GLY A 153 -4.45 -17.58 4.79
CA GLY A 153 -4.30 -18.60 3.74
C GLY A 153 -3.96 -18.08 2.33
N ILE A 154 -3.33 -16.90 2.25
CA ILE A 154 -2.57 -16.43 1.11
C ILE A 154 -3.44 -15.86 -0.03
N ALA A 155 -4.43 -15.05 0.33
CA ALA A 155 -4.98 -14.04 -0.57
C ALA A 155 -4.68 -12.67 0.05
N MET A 156 -3.63 -11.99 -0.42
CA MET A 156 -3.44 -10.59 -0.08
C MET A 156 -4.74 -9.82 -0.36
N ALA A 157 -5.04 -8.83 0.48
CA ALA A 157 -6.14 -7.92 0.24
C ALA A 157 -6.03 -7.36 -1.20
N PRO A 158 -7.16 -6.96 -1.82
CA PRO A 158 -7.09 -6.36 -3.14
C PRO A 158 -6.19 -5.12 -3.11
N PHE A 159 -5.62 -4.78 -4.27
CA PHE A 159 -4.59 -3.74 -4.36
C PHE A 159 -4.99 -2.42 -3.68
N PRO A 160 -6.21 -1.87 -3.85
CA PRO A 160 -6.57 -0.61 -3.21
C PRO A 160 -6.42 -0.64 -1.68
N GLU A 161 -6.84 -1.73 -1.05
CA GLU A 161 -6.76 -1.94 0.40
C GLU A 161 -5.29 -2.09 0.85
N THR A 162 -4.50 -2.94 0.19
CA THR A 162 -3.06 -3.08 0.49
C THR A 162 -2.30 -1.77 0.27
N MET A 163 -2.59 -1.04 -0.81
CA MET A 163 -1.94 0.24 -1.09
C MET A 163 -2.22 1.23 0.03
N VAL A 164 -3.47 1.34 0.48
CA VAL A 164 -3.83 2.23 1.60
C VAL A 164 -3.08 1.88 2.88
N PHE A 165 -2.92 0.60 3.19
CA PHE A 165 -2.16 0.17 4.36
C PHE A 165 -0.67 0.53 4.25
N GLU A 166 -0.04 0.18 3.12
CA GLU A 166 1.39 0.44 2.87
C GLU A 166 1.68 1.93 2.76
N HIS A 167 0.72 2.67 2.21
CA HIS A 167 0.69 4.12 2.24
C HIS A 167 0.71 4.63 3.67
N GLU A 168 -0.23 4.23 4.53
CA GLU A 168 -0.24 4.66 5.94
C GLU A 168 1.11 4.36 6.61
N GLN A 169 1.65 3.14 6.46
CA GLN A 169 2.92 2.77 7.08
C GLN A 169 4.10 3.63 6.58
N THR A 170 4.13 3.95 5.29
CA THR A 170 5.25 4.69 4.69
C THR A 170 5.09 6.20 4.84
N VAL A 171 3.85 6.71 4.76
CA VAL A 171 3.51 8.14 4.74
C VAL A 171 3.18 8.69 6.10
N ARG A 172 2.85 7.86 7.10
CA ARG A 172 2.79 8.29 8.50
C ARG A 172 4.02 9.10 8.90
N ASP A 173 5.20 8.74 8.38
CA ASP A 173 6.41 9.51 8.60
C ASP A 173 6.54 10.73 7.66
N LEU A 174 6.00 10.69 6.44
CA LEU A 174 6.11 11.79 5.48
C LEU A 174 5.22 13.00 5.83
N SER A 175 3.98 12.74 6.27
CA SER A 175 2.99 13.78 6.60
C SER A 175 3.45 14.61 7.79
N LEU A 176 4.06 13.96 8.78
CA LEU A 176 4.67 14.62 9.93
C LEU A 176 5.71 15.67 9.54
N TRP A 177 6.33 15.52 8.38
CA TRP A 177 7.45 16.38 8.00
C TRP A 177 6.96 17.49 7.06
N GLY A 178 5.67 17.55 6.72
CA GLY A 178 5.11 18.64 5.92
C GLY A 178 5.33 18.48 4.42
N VAL A 179 5.40 17.23 3.94
CA VAL A 179 5.42 16.93 2.51
C VAL A 179 4.12 17.42 1.87
N ASP A 180 4.23 18.21 0.81
CA ASP A 180 3.09 18.62 -0.02
C ASP A 180 2.53 17.40 -0.78
N THR A 181 1.40 16.88 -0.31
CA THR A 181 0.70 15.73 -0.89
C THR A 181 0.05 16.04 -2.24
N THR A 182 0.01 17.32 -2.63
CA THR A 182 -0.45 17.74 -3.96
C THR A 182 0.68 17.87 -4.96
N SER A 183 1.94 17.71 -4.54
CA SER A 183 3.10 17.87 -5.42
C SER A 183 3.26 16.72 -6.44
N GLU A 184 3.89 17.03 -7.58
CA GLU A 184 4.26 16.01 -8.56
C GLU A 184 5.16 14.95 -7.94
N TRP A 185 6.13 15.36 -7.12
CA TRP A 185 7.04 14.46 -6.40
C TRP A 185 6.28 13.43 -5.56
N TYR A 186 5.27 13.87 -4.81
CA TYR A 186 4.47 12.97 -3.99
C TYR A 186 3.69 11.97 -4.85
N SER A 187 3.13 12.43 -5.96
CA SER A 187 2.45 11.53 -6.90
C SER A 187 3.42 10.50 -7.49
N GLN A 188 4.62 10.91 -7.92
CA GLN A 188 5.66 10.01 -8.40
C GLN A 188 6.11 9.01 -7.31
N PHE A 189 6.24 9.45 -6.06
CA PHE A 189 6.53 8.59 -4.91
C PHE A 189 5.47 7.49 -4.78
N LEU A 190 4.18 7.85 -4.80
CA LEU A 190 3.08 6.89 -4.68
C LEU A 190 3.01 5.90 -5.84
N HIS A 191 3.35 6.31 -7.06
CA HIS A 191 3.49 5.37 -8.19
C HIS A 191 4.64 4.38 -7.99
N ARG A 192 5.76 4.82 -7.41
CA ARG A 192 6.90 3.94 -7.09
C ARG A 192 6.55 2.98 -5.96
N LEU A 193 5.90 3.47 -4.90
CA LEU A 193 5.40 2.64 -3.80
C LEU A 193 4.43 1.58 -4.33
N SER A 194 3.44 1.97 -5.12
CA SER A 194 2.50 1.06 -5.77
C SER A 194 3.19 0.01 -6.64
N SER A 195 4.23 0.40 -7.38
CA SER A 195 5.03 -0.50 -8.21
C SER A 195 5.78 -1.53 -7.36
N HIS A 196 6.29 -1.14 -6.19
CA HIS A 196 6.94 -2.04 -5.24
C HIS A 196 5.96 -3.11 -4.72
N LEU A 197 4.74 -2.71 -4.37
CA LEU A 197 3.69 -3.66 -3.94
C LEU A 197 3.37 -4.70 -5.01
N SER A 198 3.41 -4.32 -6.28
CA SER A 198 3.23 -5.28 -7.38
C SER A 198 4.36 -6.30 -7.46
N VAL A 199 5.60 -5.93 -7.11
CA VAL A 199 6.73 -6.86 -7.10
C VAL A 199 6.63 -7.79 -5.90
N GLN A 200 6.38 -7.23 -4.72
CA GLN A 200 6.14 -8.01 -3.50
C GLN A 200 5.02 -9.03 -3.71
N TYR A 201 3.89 -8.62 -4.28
CA TYR A 201 2.77 -9.52 -4.56
C TYR A 201 3.16 -10.68 -5.49
N ARG A 202 3.95 -10.42 -6.53
CA ARG A 202 4.43 -11.47 -7.44
C ARG A 202 5.35 -12.44 -6.72
N LEU A 203 6.25 -11.92 -5.89
CA LEU A 203 7.15 -12.75 -5.07
C LEU A 203 6.36 -13.62 -4.10
N MET A 204 5.40 -13.04 -3.37
CA MET A 204 4.55 -13.77 -2.43
C MET A 204 3.71 -14.84 -3.13
N LYS A 205 3.20 -14.56 -4.33
CA LYS A 205 2.47 -15.55 -5.13
C LYS A 205 3.39 -16.68 -5.62
N ALA A 206 4.61 -16.35 -6.04
CA ALA A 206 5.60 -17.35 -6.45
C ALA A 206 5.94 -18.26 -5.26
N LEU A 207 6.28 -17.68 -4.11
CA LEU A 207 6.48 -18.38 -2.83
C LEU A 207 5.33 -19.32 -2.47
N LYS A 208 4.08 -18.87 -2.62
CA LYS A 208 2.90 -19.71 -2.39
C LYS A 208 2.86 -20.93 -3.29
N ALA A 209 3.12 -20.75 -4.59
CA ALA A 209 3.04 -21.84 -5.56
C ALA A 209 4.06 -22.96 -5.30
N LEU A 210 5.07 -22.68 -4.48
CA LEU A 210 6.11 -23.61 -4.05
C LEU A 210 5.74 -24.39 -2.78
N ALA A 211 4.68 -24.00 -2.08
CA ALA A 211 4.21 -24.70 -0.90
C ALA A 211 3.47 -26.00 -1.27
N PRO A 212 3.69 -27.11 -0.54
CA PRO A 212 2.98 -28.36 -0.80
C PRO A 212 1.46 -28.20 -0.73
N PRO A 213 0.68 -28.88 -1.60
CA PRO A 213 -0.78 -28.88 -1.51
C PRO A 213 -1.24 -29.38 -0.13
N GLY A 214 -2.04 -28.57 0.58
CA GLY A 214 -2.55 -28.92 1.91
C GLY A 214 -1.58 -28.65 3.07
N ALA A 215 -0.37 -28.12 2.81
CA ALA A 215 0.43 -27.56 3.87
C ALA A 215 -0.26 -26.31 4.40
N GLU A 216 -0.71 -26.36 5.66
CA GLU A 216 -1.07 -25.17 6.41
C GLU A 216 0.18 -24.28 6.44
N TRP A 217 0.06 -23.03 5.99
CA TRP A 217 1.20 -22.13 5.90
C TRP A 217 1.56 -21.69 7.33
N THR A 218 2.38 -22.49 8.01
CA THR A 218 2.85 -22.24 9.37
C THR A 218 4.05 -21.28 9.41
N GLY A 219 4.39 -20.64 8.27
CA GLY A 219 5.66 -19.95 8.08
C GLY A 219 6.88 -20.88 7.93
N GLN A 220 6.68 -22.20 7.98
CA GLN A 220 7.70 -23.22 7.80
C GLN A 220 7.36 -24.08 6.56
N SER A 221 7.85 -23.68 5.39
CA SER A 221 7.63 -24.42 4.14
C SER A 221 8.80 -25.35 3.83
N PRO A 222 8.56 -26.65 3.53
CA PRO A 222 9.52 -27.48 2.82
C PRO A 222 9.28 -27.32 1.31
N ALA A 223 10.08 -26.50 0.62
CA ALA A 223 9.87 -26.20 -0.82
C ALA A 223 10.77 -27.04 -1.74
N THR A 224 10.23 -27.48 -2.88
CA THR A 224 10.95 -28.18 -3.97
C THR A 224 11.15 -27.34 -5.23
N THR A 225 10.86 -26.03 -5.21
CA THR A 225 11.51 -25.10 -6.16
C THR A 225 11.81 -23.80 -5.41
N PRO A 226 13.04 -23.26 -5.51
CA PRO A 226 13.44 -22.11 -4.70
C PRO A 226 12.98 -20.80 -5.32
N VAL A 227 12.60 -19.82 -4.47
CA VAL A 227 12.72 -18.40 -4.84
C VAL A 227 14.10 -18.21 -5.42
N THR A 228 14.20 -17.56 -6.58
CA THR A 228 15.52 -17.40 -7.20
C THR A 228 16.27 -16.26 -6.54
N GLU A 229 17.60 -16.33 -6.57
CA GLU A 229 18.46 -15.21 -6.17
C GLU A 229 18.11 -13.93 -6.95
N ALA A 230 17.65 -14.07 -8.19
CA ALA A 230 17.19 -12.96 -9.03
C ALA A 230 15.92 -12.27 -8.48
N ASP A 231 15.00 -13.02 -7.87
CA ASP A 231 13.78 -12.46 -7.28
C ASP A 231 14.08 -11.64 -6.02
N MET A 232 14.96 -12.14 -5.14
CA MET A 232 15.40 -11.42 -3.95
C MET A 232 16.24 -10.18 -4.34
N ALA A 233 17.16 -10.33 -5.30
CA ALA A 233 17.94 -9.20 -5.81
C ALA A 233 17.06 -8.11 -6.44
N LEU A 234 15.96 -8.48 -7.10
CA LEU A 234 14.99 -7.53 -7.64
C LEU A 234 14.29 -6.75 -6.52
N LEU A 235 13.92 -7.43 -5.43
CA LEU A 235 13.26 -6.79 -4.29
C LEU A 235 14.19 -5.82 -3.54
N ASP A 236 15.43 -6.24 -3.25
CA ASP A 236 16.45 -5.38 -2.63
C ASP A 236 16.76 -4.17 -3.54
N LYS A 237 16.84 -4.38 -4.87
CA LYS A 237 17.03 -3.28 -5.84
C LYS A 237 15.87 -2.29 -5.81
N HIS A 238 14.65 -2.79 -5.66
CA HIS A 238 13.43 -1.98 -5.56
C HIS A 238 13.40 -1.12 -4.31
N GLU A 239 13.73 -1.74 -3.18
CA GLU A 239 13.79 -1.10 -1.88
C GLU A 239 14.86 0.01 -1.88
N ALA A 240 16.06 -0.31 -2.39
CA ALA A 240 17.12 0.66 -2.59
C ALA A 240 16.70 1.81 -3.54
N MET A 241 15.91 1.51 -4.58
CA MET A 241 15.37 2.53 -5.49
C MET A 241 14.41 3.48 -4.77
N LEU A 242 13.46 2.96 -3.97
CA LEU A 242 12.54 3.79 -3.19
C LEU A 242 13.30 4.71 -2.24
N LEU A 243 14.31 4.18 -1.55
CA LEU A 243 15.16 4.98 -0.66
C LEU A 243 15.95 6.05 -1.41
N ARG A 244 16.55 5.71 -2.55
CA ARG A 244 17.24 6.70 -3.39
C ARG A 244 16.29 7.80 -3.84
N PHE A 245 15.06 7.45 -4.21
CA PHE A 245 14.04 8.44 -4.57
C PHE A 245 13.70 9.34 -3.38
N LEU A 246 13.45 8.74 -2.21
CA LEU A 246 13.20 9.45 -0.96
C LEU A 246 14.37 10.32 -0.50
N ALA A 247 15.61 10.02 -0.91
CA ALA A 247 16.83 10.77 -0.58
C ALA A 247 17.18 11.90 -1.58
N ARG A 248 16.50 12.01 -2.73
CA ARG A 248 16.71 13.11 -3.71
C ARG A 248 16.28 14.48 -3.19
N PRO A 249 17.14 15.51 -3.20
CA PRO A 249 16.72 16.87 -2.91
C PRO A 249 15.53 17.26 -3.78
N HIS A 250 14.48 17.81 -3.16
CA HIS A 250 13.30 18.31 -3.86
C HIS A 250 12.75 19.54 -3.11
N PRO A 251 12.30 20.61 -3.80
CA PRO A 251 11.79 21.81 -3.13
C PRO A 251 10.62 21.54 -2.18
N SER A 252 9.75 20.60 -2.54
CA SER A 252 8.61 20.17 -1.71
C SER A 252 8.99 19.16 -0.62
N ARG A 253 10.28 18.92 -0.40
CA ARG A 253 10.76 17.92 0.56
C ARG A 253 11.56 18.58 1.70
N PRO A 254 11.15 18.36 2.96
CA PRO A 254 11.93 18.76 4.12
C PRO A 254 13.32 18.12 4.09
N ARG A 255 14.36 18.88 4.48
CA ARG A 255 15.74 18.39 4.48
C ARG A 255 15.93 17.28 5.51
N GLU A 256 15.21 17.42 6.61
CA GLU A 256 15.13 16.49 7.73
C GLU A 256 14.65 15.12 7.24
N LEU A 257 13.82 15.06 6.17
CA LEU A 257 13.23 13.86 5.54
C LEU A 257 14.22 12.77 5.21
N ALA A 258 15.25 13.14 4.48
CA ALA A 258 16.27 12.20 4.07
C ALA A 258 17.00 11.62 5.30
N GLU A 259 17.30 12.45 6.29
CA GLU A 259 18.09 12.02 7.45
C GLU A 259 17.31 11.11 8.40
N GLY A 260 16.04 11.42 8.67
CA GLY A 260 15.23 10.60 9.56
C GLY A 260 14.90 9.22 8.98
N ILE A 261 14.60 9.13 7.68
CA ILE A 261 14.34 7.85 7.00
C ILE A 261 15.62 6.98 7.02
N LEU A 262 16.77 7.58 6.75
CA LEU A 262 18.07 6.89 6.80
C LEU A 262 18.46 6.48 8.23
N ARG A 263 18.15 7.30 9.25
CA ARG A 263 18.44 6.97 10.66
C ARG A 263 17.55 5.84 11.18
N ARG A 264 16.25 5.89 10.92
CA ARG A 264 15.32 4.85 11.41
C ARG A 264 15.63 3.50 10.82
N ARG A 265 16.20 3.40 9.61
CA ARG A 265 16.65 2.12 9.04
C ARG A 265 17.84 1.45 9.70
N ARG A 266 18.57 2.15 10.59
CA ARG A 266 19.47 1.46 11.50
C ARG A 266 18.71 0.63 12.54
N GLN A 267 17.39 0.84 12.65
CA GLN A 267 16.44 -0.06 13.26
C GLN A 267 15.62 -0.76 12.15
N PRO A 268 15.44 -2.09 12.20
CA PRO A 268 14.60 -2.79 11.23
C PRO A 268 13.17 -2.22 11.25
N PHE A 269 12.57 -2.07 10.07
CA PHE A 269 11.18 -1.65 9.92
C PHE A 269 10.28 -2.81 10.39
N GLN A 270 10.02 -2.93 11.70
CA GLN A 270 9.58 -4.17 12.37
C GLN A 270 8.59 -5.03 11.57
N GLY A 271 7.49 -4.47 11.05
CA GLY A 271 6.50 -5.25 10.30
C GLY A 271 6.98 -5.81 8.94
N CYS A 272 7.61 -4.99 8.11
CA CYS A 272 8.09 -5.42 6.79
C CYS A 272 9.44 -6.15 6.90
N SER A 273 10.28 -5.79 7.87
CA SER A 273 11.55 -6.47 8.10
C SER A 273 11.37 -7.85 8.68
N GLU A 274 10.38 -8.10 9.55
CA GLU A 274 10.13 -9.45 10.08
C GLU A 274 9.59 -10.36 8.97
N GLU A 275 8.64 -9.91 8.15
CA GLU A 275 8.18 -10.68 6.99
C GLU A 275 9.32 -10.92 6.00
N MET A 276 10.11 -9.91 5.67
CA MET A 276 11.25 -10.03 4.77
C MET A 276 12.37 -10.89 5.32
N GLU A 277 12.62 -10.82 6.62
CA GLU A 277 13.59 -11.65 7.31
C GLU A 277 13.09 -13.10 7.38
N MET A 278 11.79 -13.34 7.60
CA MET A 278 11.19 -14.66 7.46
C MET A 278 11.35 -15.21 6.05
N LEU A 279 11.19 -14.38 5.01
CA LEU A 279 11.44 -14.78 3.61
C LEU A 279 12.92 -15.09 3.37
N ARG A 280 13.84 -14.27 3.87
CA ARG A 280 15.29 -14.49 3.77
C ARG A 280 15.73 -15.74 4.52
N GLN A 281 15.25 -15.95 5.73
CA GLN A 281 15.52 -17.15 6.53
C GLN A 281 14.88 -18.39 5.90
N GLY A 282 13.68 -18.26 5.33
CA GLY A 282 13.06 -19.31 4.52
C GLY A 282 13.90 -19.67 3.30
N TYR A 283 14.48 -18.67 2.62
CA TYR A 283 15.39 -18.86 1.50
C TYR A 283 16.72 -19.51 1.89
N ALA A 284 17.40 -18.99 2.92
CA ALA A 284 18.69 -19.51 3.41
C ALA A 284 18.57 -20.98 3.84
N ARG A 285 17.53 -21.32 4.61
CA ARG A 285 17.26 -22.70 5.04
C ARG A 285 17.02 -23.65 3.86
N ASN A 286 16.38 -23.19 2.78
CA ASN A 286 16.18 -24.00 1.58
C ASN A 286 17.48 -24.26 0.78
N ARG A 287 18.56 -23.48 1.00
CA ARG A 287 19.89 -23.76 0.44
C ARG A 287 20.72 -24.72 1.29
N GLY A 288 20.25 -25.08 2.50
CA GLY A 288 21.05 -25.82 3.48
C GLY A 288 22.15 -24.96 4.12
N GLU A 289 21.98 -23.64 4.13
CA GLU A 289 22.83 -22.65 4.81
C GLU A 289 22.34 -22.34 6.23
#